data_AF-A0A319EHV3-F1
#
_entry.id   AF-A0A319EHV3-F1
#
_cell.length_a   1.000
_cell.length_b   1.000
_cell.length_c   1.000
_cell.angle_alpha   90.00
_cell.angle_beta   90.00
_cell.angle_gamma   90.00
#
_symmetry.space_group_name_H-M   'P 1'
#
loop_
_entity.id
_entity.type
_entity.pdbx_description
1 polymer ?
#
loop_
_entity_poly.entity_id
_entity_poly.type
_entity_poly.pdbx_seq_one_letter_code
_entity_poly.pdbx_strand_id
1 'polypeptide(L)'
;MYVFLNEEELFVRRRQHNGKDLPLDLTELIREGPNTLTIHLIRSNAEMRDLVYAMALEILSISILDNTLALAETLPASESKNQILRRIAPDTDDEISVVSDDLVINLVDPFTARIFNRPVRSRFCTHQECFDHETFVRTRASTSRRRTLQEDWRCPICKKDARPQNLLIDGFLAEVHESLSKSGQLDEARAITVKRDGSWTLKAEAETSTDPTVASGSGSGSGSGSASTSTLSSNPVPATPSPSTSNSAKRKATDPAPFMPASQRLKLENRASDARPADTEPNVIVLD
;
A
#
# COMPACT_ATOMS: atom_id res chain seq x y z
N MET A 1 -18.24 27.62 -1.90
CA MET A 1 -17.30 27.80 -0.78
C MET A 1 -16.00 28.23 -1.38
N TYR A 2 -15.48 29.38 -0.95
CA TYR A 2 -14.15 29.84 -1.31
C TYR A 2 -13.29 29.74 -0.05
N VAL A 3 -12.04 29.33 -0.22
CA VAL A 3 -11.09 29.14 0.88
C VAL A 3 -9.86 29.95 0.54
N PHE A 4 -9.35 30.72 1.48
CA PHE A 4 -8.14 31.52 1.31
C PHE A 4 -7.18 31.21 2.45
N LEU A 5 -5.90 31.07 2.15
CA LEU A 5 -4.85 30.94 3.16
C LEU A 5 -3.83 32.05 2.92
N ASN A 6 -3.62 32.91 3.92
CA ASN A 6 -2.72 34.06 3.83
C ASN A 6 -3.01 34.95 2.59
N GLU A 7 -4.31 35.23 2.39
CA GLU A 7 -4.91 35.99 1.27
C GLU A 7 -4.89 35.31 -0.12
N GLU A 8 -4.29 34.11 -0.24
CA GLU A 8 -4.20 33.38 -1.50
C GLU A 8 -5.33 32.34 -1.65
N GLU A 9 -5.99 32.30 -2.83
CA GLU A 9 -7.18 31.47 -3.07
C GLU A 9 -6.83 29.98 -3.27
N LEU A 10 -7.56 29.12 -2.56
CA LEU A 10 -7.45 27.66 -2.63
C LEU A 10 -8.70 27.03 -3.25
N PHE A 11 -8.50 26.33 -4.37
CA PHE A 11 -9.57 25.67 -5.11
C PHE A 11 -10.01 24.35 -4.45
N VAL A 12 -11.20 24.36 -3.85
CA VAL A 12 -11.83 23.17 -3.27
C VAL A 12 -12.19 22.16 -4.37
N ARG A 13 -11.57 20.98 -4.33
CA ARG A 13 -11.81 19.90 -5.29
C ARG A 13 -12.85 18.93 -4.75
N ARG A 14 -13.67 18.34 -5.64
CA ARG A 14 -14.71 17.35 -5.31
C ARG A 14 -14.47 16.02 -5.99
N ARG A 15 -14.94 14.93 -5.38
CA ARG A 15 -15.02 13.63 -6.06
C ARG A 15 -16.05 13.67 -7.19
N GLN A 16 -15.66 13.15 -8.35
CA GLN A 16 -16.49 13.07 -9.56
C GLN A 16 -17.79 12.25 -9.36
N HIS A 17 -17.79 11.32 -8.40
CA HIS A 17 -18.98 10.62 -7.92
C HIS A 17 -19.25 10.98 -6.45
N ASN A 18 -20.53 11.17 -6.12
CA ASN A 18 -21.06 11.53 -4.80
C ASN A 18 -20.56 12.87 -4.20
N GLY A 19 -19.90 13.73 -4.98
CA GLY A 19 -19.78 15.18 -4.72
C GLY A 19 -19.05 15.63 -3.47
N LYS A 20 -18.52 14.71 -2.65
CA LYS A 20 -17.79 15.01 -1.42
C LYS A 20 -16.54 15.83 -1.74
N ASP A 21 -16.32 16.89 -0.96
CA ASP A 21 -15.09 17.67 -1.01
C ASP A 21 -13.88 16.77 -0.65
N LEU A 22 -12.75 17.05 -1.30
CA LEU A 22 -11.45 16.42 -1.03
C LEU A 22 -10.66 17.31 -0.06
N PRO A 23 -9.71 16.75 0.72
CA PRO A 23 -8.78 17.53 1.51
C PRO A 23 -8.04 18.57 0.65
N LEU A 24 -7.87 19.77 1.20
CA LEU A 24 -7.00 20.81 0.63
C LEU A 24 -5.58 20.59 1.14
N ASP A 25 -4.62 20.62 0.23
CA ASP A 25 -3.20 20.72 0.57
C ASP A 25 -2.91 22.20 0.85
N LEU A 26 -2.49 22.50 2.09
CA LEU A 26 -2.16 23.85 2.55
C LEU A 26 -0.63 24.09 2.56
N THR A 27 0.19 23.04 2.41
CA THR A 27 1.62 23.06 2.76
C THR A 27 2.42 24.11 2.01
N GLU A 28 2.03 24.43 0.77
CA GLU A 28 2.75 25.38 -0.10
C GLU A 28 2.53 26.85 0.30
N LEU A 29 1.47 27.15 1.07
CA LEU A 29 1.07 28.51 1.45
C LEU A 29 1.33 28.83 2.92
N ILE A 30 1.73 27.83 3.73
CA ILE A 30 2.10 28.00 5.13
C ILE A 30 3.42 28.77 5.23
N ARG A 31 3.44 29.79 6.08
CA ARG A 31 4.59 30.69 6.33
C ARG A 31 5.00 30.61 7.80
N GLU A 32 6.21 31.04 8.13
CA GLU A 32 6.63 31.18 9.52
C GLU A 32 5.78 32.25 10.24
N GLY A 33 5.30 31.94 11.45
CA GLY A 33 4.42 32.82 12.23
C GLY A 33 2.92 32.50 12.09
N PRO A 34 2.02 33.45 12.42
CA PRO A 34 0.59 33.22 12.35
C PRO A 34 0.12 33.08 10.90
N ASN A 35 -0.72 32.07 10.65
CA ASN A 35 -1.31 31.79 9.34
C ASN A 35 -2.84 31.94 9.44
N THR A 36 -3.46 32.62 8.48
CA THR A 36 -4.90 32.91 8.51
C THR A 36 -5.64 32.14 7.42
N LEU A 37 -6.54 31.25 7.81
CA LEU A 37 -7.42 30.48 6.94
C LEU A 37 -8.84 31.06 6.95
N THR A 38 -9.26 31.66 5.84
CA THR A 38 -10.57 32.31 5.70
C THR A 38 -11.49 31.48 4.80
N ILE A 39 -12.73 31.23 5.23
CA ILE A 39 -13.72 30.45 4.45
C ILE A 39 -14.98 31.28 4.20
N HIS A 40 -15.27 31.54 2.92
CA HIS A 40 -16.48 32.23 2.50
C HIS A 40 -17.53 31.23 2.01
N LEU A 41 -18.68 31.23 2.69
CA LEU A 41 -19.84 30.41 2.36
C LEU A 41 -20.94 31.29 1.77
N ILE A 42 -21.16 31.21 0.45
CA ILE A 42 -22.39 31.73 -0.15
C ILE A 42 -23.55 30.87 0.36
N ARG A 43 -24.51 31.51 1.05
CA ARG A 43 -25.72 30.90 1.61
C ARG A 43 -26.91 31.84 1.35
N SER A 44 -28.09 31.27 1.14
CA SER A 44 -29.37 31.99 1.17
C SER A 44 -29.85 32.25 2.60
N ASN A 45 -30.79 33.20 2.77
CA ASN A 45 -31.40 33.49 4.07
C ASN A 45 -32.08 32.28 4.74
N ALA A 46 -32.56 31.30 3.95
CA ALA A 46 -33.13 30.06 4.48
C ALA A 46 -32.05 29.11 4.99
N GLU A 47 -30.93 29.02 4.28
CA GLU A 47 -29.78 28.17 4.64
C GLU A 47 -28.97 28.71 5.82
N MET A 48 -29.07 30.01 6.16
CA MET A 48 -28.29 30.61 7.25
C MET A 48 -28.63 30.10 8.67
N ARG A 49 -29.74 29.37 8.85
CA ARG A 49 -30.16 28.84 10.15
C ARG A 49 -29.31 27.63 10.59
N ASP A 50 -29.04 27.53 11.88
CA ASP A 50 -28.66 26.34 12.67
C ASP A 50 -27.79 25.26 11.97
N LEU A 51 -26.70 25.66 11.31
CA LEU A 51 -25.66 24.73 10.85
C LEU A 51 -24.40 24.87 11.69
N VAL A 52 -23.98 23.76 12.29
CA VAL A 52 -22.67 23.61 12.91
C VAL A 52 -21.68 23.16 11.84
N TYR A 53 -20.59 23.91 11.68
CA TYR A 53 -19.45 23.52 10.85
C TYR A 53 -18.36 22.92 11.73
N ALA A 54 -17.69 21.90 11.21
CA ALA A 54 -16.48 21.35 11.81
C ALA A 54 -15.36 21.40 10.78
N MET A 55 -14.17 21.79 11.22
CA MET A 55 -12.93 21.72 10.47
C MET A 55 -11.99 20.76 11.19
N ALA A 56 -11.24 19.97 10.43
CA ALA A 56 -10.09 19.24 10.93
C ALA A 56 -8.87 19.69 10.12
N LEU A 57 -7.78 20.00 10.81
CA LEU A 57 -6.47 20.24 10.22
C LEU A 57 -5.60 19.01 10.53
N GLU A 58 -5.05 18.39 9.50
CA GLU A 58 -4.06 17.31 9.64
C GLU A 58 -2.66 17.90 9.50
N ILE A 59 -1.94 18.00 10.61
CA ILE A 59 -0.54 18.46 10.61
C ILE A 59 0.35 17.25 10.46
N LEU A 60 1.07 17.16 9.34
CA LEU A 60 2.04 16.11 9.06
C LEU A 60 3.45 16.60 9.37
N SER A 61 4.13 15.96 10.34
CA SER A 61 5.55 16.17 10.56
C SER A 61 6.38 15.34 9.58
N ILE A 62 7.33 15.98 8.90
CA ILE A 62 8.28 15.28 8.04
C ILE A 62 9.38 14.70 8.93
N SER A 63 9.37 13.38 9.10
CA SER A 63 10.45 12.66 9.78
C SER A 63 11.66 12.51 8.86
N ILE A 64 12.86 12.67 9.42
CA ILE A 64 14.13 12.37 8.73
C ILE A 64 14.19 10.85 8.48
N LEU A 65 14.93 10.44 7.43
CA LEU A 65 15.05 9.03 7.04
C LEU A 65 15.47 8.14 8.22
N ASP A 66 16.50 8.51 8.99
CA ASP A 66 17.01 7.71 10.11
C ASP A 66 15.95 7.47 11.20
N ASN A 67 15.24 8.53 11.60
CA ASN A 67 14.13 8.44 12.55
C ASN A 67 13.02 7.51 12.04
N THR A 68 12.77 7.51 10.72
CA THR A 68 11.79 6.63 10.08
C THR A 68 12.27 5.18 10.03
N LEU A 69 13.56 4.94 9.76
CA LEU A 69 14.20 3.63 9.78
C LEU A 69 14.39 3.07 11.20
N ALA A 70 14.28 3.91 12.23
CA ALA A 70 14.29 3.50 13.64
C ALA A 70 12.91 3.01 14.15
N LEU A 71 11.82 3.21 13.38
CA LEU A 71 10.48 2.73 13.73
C LEU A 71 10.29 1.22 13.49
N ALA A 72 11.19 0.58 12.75
CA ALA A 72 11.13 -0.85 12.49
C ALA A 72 11.68 -1.66 13.66
N GLU A 73 10.89 -2.61 14.17
CA GLU A 73 11.30 -3.52 15.25
C GLU A 73 12.17 -4.66 14.69
N THR A 74 13.00 -5.28 15.52
CA THR A 74 13.76 -6.48 15.12
C THR A 74 12.98 -7.75 15.46
N LEU A 75 12.74 -8.60 14.48
CA LEU A 75 12.31 -9.98 14.69
C LEU A 75 13.55 -10.84 14.99
N PRO A 76 13.69 -11.44 16.19
CA PRO A 76 14.87 -12.24 16.53
C PRO A 76 15.09 -13.40 15.55
N ALA A 77 16.35 -13.71 15.25
CA ALA A 77 16.70 -14.75 14.27
C ALA A 77 16.12 -16.11 14.63
N SER A 78 16.12 -16.48 15.92
CA SER A 78 15.48 -17.70 16.43
C SER A 78 13.98 -17.75 16.13
N GLU A 79 13.25 -16.65 16.32
CA GLU A 79 11.80 -16.60 16.07
C GLU A 79 11.48 -16.58 14.57
N SER A 80 12.24 -15.84 13.76
CA SER A 80 12.10 -15.90 12.29
C SER A 80 12.35 -17.31 11.76
N LYS A 81 13.43 -17.95 12.21
CA LYS A 81 13.78 -19.34 11.89
C LYS A 81 12.67 -20.31 12.33
N ASN A 82 12.10 -20.14 13.51
CA ASN A 82 10.95 -20.93 13.96
C ASN A 82 9.71 -20.74 13.04
N GLN A 83 9.43 -19.52 12.59
CA GLN A 83 8.33 -19.26 11.65
C GLN A 83 8.57 -19.90 10.28
N ILE A 84 9.82 -20.01 9.83
CA ILE A 84 10.20 -20.74 8.60
C ILE A 84 9.99 -22.25 8.82
N LEU A 85 10.54 -22.81 9.90
CA LEU A 85 10.43 -24.23 10.23
C LEU A 85 8.98 -24.70 10.40
N ARG A 86 8.09 -23.88 10.98
CA ARG A 86 6.65 -24.18 11.07
C ARG A 86 5.95 -24.34 9.70
N ARG A 87 6.53 -23.86 8.59
CA ARG A 87 6.00 -24.08 7.23
C ARG A 87 6.58 -25.32 6.53
N ILE A 88 7.67 -25.86 7.05
CA ILE A 88 8.33 -27.10 6.59
C ILE A 88 7.84 -28.32 7.40
N ALA A 89 7.29 -28.07 8.59
CA ALA A 89 6.63 -29.07 9.40
C ALA A 89 5.30 -29.52 8.76
N PRO A 90 4.96 -30.82 8.82
CA PRO A 90 3.65 -31.30 8.39
C PRO A 90 2.55 -30.75 9.29
N ASP A 91 1.39 -30.44 8.71
CA ASP A 91 0.19 -30.17 9.49
C ASP A 91 -0.31 -31.51 10.06
N THR A 92 -0.51 -31.60 11.37
CA THR A 92 -0.74 -32.88 12.06
C THR A 92 -2.20 -33.37 11.97
N ASP A 93 -3.06 -32.67 11.24
CA ASP A 93 -4.51 -32.88 11.16
C ASP A 93 -4.99 -33.36 9.78
N ASP A 94 -4.14 -33.28 8.74
CA ASP A 94 -4.49 -33.68 7.36
C ASP A 94 -3.82 -35.01 6.94
N GLU A 95 -4.64 -36.02 6.65
CA GLU A 95 -4.22 -37.40 6.33
C GLU A 95 -3.39 -37.52 5.03
N ILE A 96 -3.40 -36.50 4.18
CA ILE A 96 -2.54 -36.39 2.98
C ILE A 96 -2.03 -34.95 2.83
N SER A 97 -0.93 -34.60 3.51
CA SER A 97 -0.19 -33.35 3.27
C SER A 97 1.08 -33.62 2.44
N VAL A 98 1.32 -32.78 1.42
CA VAL A 98 2.56 -32.82 0.64
C VAL A 98 3.65 -32.13 1.45
N VAL A 99 4.41 -32.93 2.22
CA VAL A 99 5.48 -32.43 3.06
C VAL A 99 6.68 -32.02 2.21
N SER A 100 6.93 -30.72 2.09
CA SER A 100 8.21 -30.21 1.60
C SER A 100 9.28 -30.41 2.69
N ASP A 101 10.44 -30.96 2.32
CA ASP A 101 11.58 -31.12 3.25
C ASP A 101 12.37 -29.81 3.47
N ASP A 102 12.13 -28.83 2.60
CA ASP A 102 12.76 -27.53 2.59
C ASP A 102 11.79 -26.39 2.19
N LEU A 103 12.24 -25.15 2.39
CA LEU A 103 11.61 -23.93 1.91
C LEU A 103 12.65 -23.11 1.15
N VAL A 104 12.36 -22.80 -0.11
CA VAL A 104 13.15 -21.85 -0.89
C VAL A 104 12.71 -20.42 -0.56
N ILE A 105 13.64 -19.54 -0.20
CA ILE A 105 13.40 -18.13 0.10
C ILE A 105 14.22 -17.28 -0.87
N ASN A 106 13.54 -16.38 -1.59
CA ASN A 106 14.18 -15.39 -2.46
C ASN A 106 14.85 -14.29 -1.62
N LEU A 107 16.10 -13.95 -1.95
CA LEU A 107 16.89 -12.91 -1.30
C LEU A 107 16.90 -11.59 -2.08
N VAL A 108 16.40 -11.58 -3.32
CA VAL A 108 16.44 -10.41 -4.21
C VAL A 108 15.35 -9.39 -3.83
N ASP A 109 15.79 -8.18 -3.54
CA ASP A 109 14.92 -7.02 -3.32
C ASP A 109 14.20 -6.61 -4.63
N PRO A 110 12.85 -6.44 -4.60
CA PRO A 110 12.05 -6.14 -5.79
C PRO A 110 12.24 -4.73 -6.36
N PHE A 111 13.01 -3.84 -5.74
CA PHE A 111 13.26 -2.48 -6.25
C PHE A 111 14.65 -2.35 -6.91
N THR A 112 15.67 -3.00 -6.33
CA THR A 112 17.06 -2.93 -6.80
C THR A 112 17.49 -4.10 -7.67
N ALA A 113 16.75 -5.22 -7.67
CA ALA A 113 17.13 -6.49 -8.30
C ALA A 113 18.49 -7.06 -7.79
N ARG A 114 18.87 -6.67 -6.57
CA ARG A 114 20.05 -7.15 -5.83
C ARG A 114 19.61 -7.75 -4.50
N ILE A 115 20.50 -8.41 -3.78
CA ILE A 115 20.22 -8.79 -2.39
C ILE A 115 19.99 -7.53 -1.54
N PHE A 116 19.05 -7.60 -0.59
CA PHE A 116 18.81 -6.52 0.39
C PHE A 116 20.05 -6.28 1.27
N ASN A 117 20.28 -5.03 1.70
CA ASN A 117 21.30 -4.73 2.71
C ASN A 117 20.73 -4.88 4.13
N ARG A 118 19.47 -4.44 4.32
CA ARG A 118 18.74 -4.54 5.58
C ARG A 118 17.39 -5.23 5.32
N PRO A 119 17.27 -6.56 5.55
CA PRO A 119 16.04 -7.30 5.26
C PRO A 119 14.90 -6.82 6.14
N VAL A 120 13.81 -6.37 5.52
CA VAL A 120 12.54 -6.16 6.22
C VAL A 120 11.36 -6.80 5.51
N ARG A 121 10.35 -7.11 6.31
CA ARG A 121 8.99 -7.44 5.88
C ARG A 121 7.99 -6.86 6.89
N SER A 122 6.74 -6.69 6.51
CA SER A 122 5.71 -6.23 7.46
C SER A 122 5.35 -7.34 8.45
N ARG A 123 5.02 -6.99 9.71
CA ARG A 123 4.43 -7.92 10.69
C ARG A 123 3.15 -8.62 10.20
N PHE A 124 2.50 -8.08 9.17
CA PHE A 124 1.31 -8.68 8.55
C PHE A 124 1.62 -9.62 7.37
N CYS A 125 2.88 -9.69 6.91
CA CYS A 125 3.28 -10.52 5.78
C CYS A 125 3.10 -12.02 6.08
N THR A 126 2.49 -12.72 5.12
CA THR A 126 2.35 -14.20 5.13
C THR A 126 3.42 -14.88 4.27
N HIS A 127 4.46 -14.15 3.87
CA HIS A 127 5.61 -14.63 3.09
C HIS A 127 6.90 -14.46 3.95
N GLN A 128 7.99 -15.14 3.59
CA GLN A 128 9.25 -15.10 4.37
C GLN A 128 10.35 -14.24 3.71
N GLU A 129 10.21 -14.00 2.42
CA GLU A 129 11.02 -13.11 1.61
C GLU A 129 10.99 -11.69 2.19
N CYS A 130 12.14 -11.03 2.19
CA CYS A 130 12.30 -9.64 2.60
C CYS A 130 12.59 -8.74 1.40
N PHE A 131 12.44 -7.43 1.61
CA PHE A 131 12.85 -6.38 0.70
C PHE A 131 13.80 -5.42 1.45
N ASP A 132 14.52 -4.58 0.71
CA ASP A 132 15.49 -3.67 1.31
C ASP A 132 14.80 -2.50 2.03
N HIS A 133 15.12 -2.33 3.31
CA HIS A 133 14.43 -1.38 4.19
C HIS A 133 14.56 0.07 3.72
N GLU A 134 15.79 0.49 3.43
CA GLU A 134 16.09 1.87 3.10
C GLU A 134 15.55 2.24 1.72
N THR A 135 15.72 1.33 0.75
CA THR A 135 15.16 1.47 -0.59
C THR A 135 13.64 1.53 -0.56
N PHE A 136 12.97 0.69 0.24
CA PHE A 136 11.52 0.73 0.38
C PHE A 136 11.05 2.07 0.95
N VAL A 137 11.62 2.55 2.06
CA VAL A 137 11.21 3.82 2.70
C VAL A 137 11.43 5.00 1.75
N ARG A 138 12.58 5.08 1.07
CA ARG A 138 12.85 6.13 0.06
C ARG A 138 11.87 6.07 -1.12
N THR A 139 11.63 4.88 -1.66
CA THR A 139 10.73 4.66 -2.81
C THR A 139 9.28 5.00 -2.50
N ARG A 140 8.81 4.68 -1.28
CA ARG A 140 7.46 5.06 -0.85
C ARG A 140 7.34 6.56 -0.61
N ALA A 141 8.29 7.17 0.12
CA ALA A 141 8.29 8.60 0.39
C ALA A 141 8.32 9.46 -0.90
N SER A 142 9.07 9.04 -1.92
CA SER A 142 9.12 9.75 -3.21
C SER A 142 7.83 9.60 -4.03
N THR A 143 7.15 8.46 -3.92
CA THR A 143 5.91 8.16 -4.64
C THR A 143 4.70 8.87 -4.04
N SER A 144 4.57 8.91 -2.71
CA SER A 144 3.38 9.44 -2.03
C SER A 144 3.19 10.95 -2.20
N ARG A 145 4.28 11.71 -2.39
CA ARG A 145 4.29 13.19 -2.41
C ARG A 145 3.50 13.75 -1.20
N ARG A 146 2.83 14.90 -1.35
CA ARG A 146 1.94 15.48 -0.32
C ARG A 146 0.52 14.88 -0.29
N ARG A 147 0.31 13.65 -0.79
CA ARG A 147 -1.02 13.01 -0.73
C ARG A 147 -1.12 12.03 0.43
N THR A 148 -2.35 11.89 0.94
CA THR A 148 -2.70 11.14 2.14
C THR A 148 -2.11 9.72 2.13
N LEU A 149 -1.25 9.46 3.11
CA LEU A 149 -0.23 8.40 3.13
C LEU A 149 -0.76 6.96 2.99
N GLN A 150 -2.05 6.71 3.23
CA GLN A 150 -2.54 5.38 3.61
C GLN A 150 -2.46 4.30 2.51
N GLU A 151 -2.52 4.68 1.23
CA GLU A 151 -2.55 3.72 0.11
C GLU A 151 -1.16 3.32 -0.42
N ASP A 152 -0.13 4.15 -0.20
CA ASP A 152 1.20 3.97 -0.80
C ASP A 152 2.10 3.01 -0.01
N TRP A 153 1.91 2.89 1.32
CA TRP A 153 2.70 2.04 2.21
C TRP A 153 2.25 0.57 2.18
N ARG A 154 2.26 -0.04 0.99
CA ARG A 154 1.94 -1.46 0.77
C ARG A 154 3.21 -2.27 0.51
N CYS A 155 3.29 -3.47 1.09
CA CYS A 155 4.36 -4.43 0.84
C CYS A 155 4.50 -4.70 -0.68
N PRO A 156 5.71 -4.62 -1.26
CA PRO A 156 5.91 -4.84 -2.69
C PRO A 156 5.49 -6.25 -3.14
N ILE A 157 5.63 -7.25 -2.27
CA ILE A 157 5.34 -8.67 -2.53
C ILE A 157 3.84 -8.93 -2.37
N CYS A 158 3.31 -8.91 -1.12
CA CYS A 158 1.93 -9.31 -0.83
C CYS A 158 0.89 -8.18 -0.71
N LYS A 159 1.25 -6.92 -0.98
CA LYS A 159 0.37 -5.72 -0.97
C LYS A 159 -0.36 -5.40 0.35
N LYS A 160 -0.07 -6.12 1.44
CA LYS A 160 -0.50 -5.81 2.82
C LYS A 160 0.14 -4.52 3.35
N ASP A 161 -0.43 -3.95 4.40
CA ASP A 161 0.10 -2.76 5.10
C ASP A 161 1.58 -2.97 5.50
N ALA A 162 2.42 -2.05 5.08
CA ALA A 162 3.85 -2.00 5.37
C ALA A 162 4.30 -0.56 5.68
N ARG A 163 3.49 0.19 6.44
CA ARG A 163 3.91 1.48 7.03
C ARG A 163 5.18 1.29 7.89
N PRO A 164 6.04 2.31 8.08
CA PRO A 164 7.34 2.15 8.76
C PRO A 164 7.26 1.46 10.14
N GLN A 165 6.29 1.86 10.97
CA GLN A 165 6.02 1.29 12.28
C GLN A 165 5.46 -0.15 12.27
N ASN A 166 5.20 -0.71 11.08
CA ASN A 166 4.75 -2.09 10.84
C ASN A 166 5.85 -2.99 10.26
N LEU A 167 7.03 -2.44 9.95
CA LEU A 167 8.16 -3.19 9.43
C LEU A 167 8.88 -3.94 10.56
N LEU A 168 9.26 -5.18 10.27
CA LEU A 168 10.13 -6.02 11.08
C LEU A 168 11.43 -6.26 10.31
N ILE A 169 12.57 -6.03 10.97
CA ILE A 169 13.89 -6.44 10.49
C ILE A 169 14.02 -7.93 10.74
N ASP A 170 14.21 -8.73 9.69
CA ASP A 170 14.22 -10.18 9.83
C ASP A 170 15.61 -10.68 10.24
N GLY A 171 15.76 -11.04 11.52
CA GLY A 171 17.06 -11.40 12.09
C GLY A 171 17.71 -12.63 11.44
N PHE A 172 16.93 -13.60 10.98
CA PHE A 172 17.49 -14.80 10.32
C PHE A 172 18.05 -14.43 8.95
N LEU A 173 17.32 -13.64 8.16
CA LEU A 173 17.83 -13.19 6.87
C LEU A 173 18.95 -12.15 7.00
N ALA A 174 19.04 -11.44 8.13
CA ALA A 174 20.20 -10.60 8.45
C ALA A 174 21.47 -11.44 8.72
N GLU A 175 21.35 -12.54 9.48
CA GLU A 175 22.45 -13.50 9.69
C GLU A 175 22.89 -14.18 8.38
N VAL A 176 21.92 -14.55 7.51
CA VAL A 176 22.20 -15.07 6.16
C VAL A 176 22.99 -14.05 5.33
N HIS A 177 22.55 -12.79 5.30
CA HIS A 177 23.24 -11.72 4.57
C HIS A 177 24.67 -11.51 5.11
N GLU A 178 24.86 -11.47 6.43
CA GLU A 178 26.19 -11.33 7.04
C GLU A 178 27.10 -12.53 6.70
N SER A 179 26.55 -13.76 6.69
CA SER A 179 27.31 -14.95 6.30
C SER A 179 27.73 -14.94 4.84
N LEU A 180 26.85 -14.52 3.92
CA LEU A 180 27.15 -14.37 2.50
C LEU A 180 28.14 -13.22 2.23
N SER A 181 28.08 -12.16 3.04
CA SER A 181 29.06 -11.06 3.03
C SER A 181 30.46 -11.57 3.38
N LYS A 182 30.57 -12.37 4.44
CA LYS A 182 31.84 -12.98 4.88
C LYS A 182 32.40 -14.01 3.91
N SER A 183 31.56 -14.74 3.18
CA SER A 183 32.01 -15.70 2.16
C SER A 183 32.25 -15.08 0.78
N GLY A 184 31.93 -13.79 0.58
CA GLY A 184 32.07 -13.11 -0.71
C GLY A 184 31.04 -13.50 -1.77
N GLN A 185 29.89 -14.04 -1.36
CA GLN A 185 28.86 -14.62 -2.25
C GLN A 185 27.64 -13.72 -2.46
N LEU A 186 27.64 -12.47 -1.97
CA LEU A 186 26.48 -11.56 -2.04
C LEU A 186 25.98 -11.28 -3.46
N ASP A 187 26.88 -11.04 -4.42
CA ASP A 187 26.50 -10.63 -5.78
C ASP A 187 25.82 -11.76 -6.59
N GLU A 188 26.16 -13.02 -6.27
CA GLU A 188 25.58 -14.23 -6.87
C GLU A 188 24.34 -14.74 -6.10
N ALA A 189 24.08 -14.22 -4.90
CA ALA A 189 23.05 -14.73 -4.02
C ALA A 189 21.63 -14.32 -4.45
N ARG A 190 20.92 -15.26 -5.10
CA ARG A 190 19.51 -15.08 -5.52
C ARG A 190 18.49 -15.69 -4.56
N ALA A 191 18.74 -16.91 -4.09
CA ALA A 191 17.84 -17.60 -3.17
C ALA A 191 18.60 -18.56 -2.25
N ILE A 192 18.00 -18.89 -1.11
CA ILE A 192 18.45 -19.95 -0.22
C ILE A 192 17.39 -21.03 -0.10
N THR A 193 17.84 -22.25 0.16
CA THR A 193 17.00 -23.39 0.54
C THR A 193 17.21 -23.64 2.04
N VAL A 194 16.17 -23.45 2.85
CA VAL A 194 16.17 -23.72 4.30
C VAL A 194 15.58 -25.10 4.55
N LYS A 195 16.27 -25.97 5.29
CA LYS A 195 15.85 -27.34 5.57
C LYS A 195 15.16 -27.48 6.93
N ARG A 196 14.51 -28.62 7.18
CA ARG A 196 13.84 -28.93 8.46
C ARG A 196 14.75 -28.92 9.70
N ASP A 197 16.05 -29.17 9.56
CA ASP A 197 17.04 -29.01 10.65
C ASP A 197 17.41 -27.54 10.92
N GLY A 198 16.89 -26.61 10.09
CA GLY A 198 17.19 -25.19 10.14
C GLY A 198 18.59 -24.84 9.61
N SER A 199 19.28 -25.76 8.95
CA SER A 199 20.39 -25.41 8.07
C SER A 199 19.84 -24.72 6.82
N TRP A 200 20.68 -23.93 6.15
CA TRP A 200 20.36 -23.34 4.87
C TRP A 200 21.53 -23.46 3.91
N THR A 201 21.25 -23.53 2.61
CA THR A 201 22.23 -23.57 1.53
C THR A 201 21.85 -22.60 0.44
N LEU A 202 22.84 -21.95 -0.19
CA LEU A 202 22.57 -21.10 -1.36
C LEU A 202 22.06 -21.96 -2.54
N LYS A 203 21.01 -21.51 -3.23
CA LYS A 203 20.51 -22.17 -4.43
C LYS A 203 21.33 -21.73 -5.65
N ALA A 204 21.89 -22.66 -6.38
CA ALA A 204 22.63 -22.40 -7.62
C ALA A 204 21.69 -21.90 -8.74
N GLU A 205 22.19 -21.03 -9.62
CA GLU A 205 21.38 -20.38 -10.67
C GLU A 205 20.77 -21.35 -11.70
N ALA A 206 21.34 -22.57 -11.84
CA ALA A 206 20.93 -23.59 -12.82
C ALA A 206 19.47 -24.12 -12.67
N GLU A 207 18.80 -23.79 -11.58
CA GLU A 207 17.48 -24.33 -11.18
C GLU A 207 16.39 -23.24 -11.12
N THR A 208 16.52 -22.16 -11.90
CA THR A 208 15.66 -20.96 -11.83
C THR A 208 14.58 -20.85 -12.91
N SER A 209 14.28 -21.94 -13.63
CA SER A 209 13.40 -21.93 -14.80
C SER A 209 12.35 -23.07 -14.87
N THR A 210 11.56 -23.27 -13.80
CA THR A 210 10.31 -24.05 -13.87
C THR A 210 9.18 -23.41 -13.06
N ASP A 211 8.22 -22.82 -13.77
CA ASP A 211 6.86 -22.58 -13.28
C ASP A 211 6.14 -23.94 -13.17
N PRO A 212 5.42 -24.27 -12.07
CA PRO A 212 4.69 -25.53 -11.95
C PRO A 212 3.35 -25.48 -12.69
N THR A 213 3.36 -25.41 -14.01
CA THR A 213 2.14 -25.60 -14.82
C THR A 213 1.77 -27.09 -14.86
N VAL A 214 0.76 -27.43 -14.06
CA VAL A 214 -0.06 -28.66 -14.06
C VAL A 214 0.11 -29.59 -15.28
N ALA A 215 0.59 -30.80 -15.03
CA ALA A 215 0.64 -31.87 -16.02
C ALA A 215 -0.75 -32.53 -16.20
N SER A 216 -1.11 -32.84 -17.45
CA SER A 216 -2.17 -33.80 -17.78
C SER A 216 -2.02 -34.33 -19.20
N GLY A 217 -2.14 -35.66 -19.36
CA GLY A 217 -2.44 -36.31 -20.64
C GLY A 217 -1.26 -36.89 -21.42
N SER A 218 -1.00 -38.19 -21.20
CA SER A 218 -0.09 -39.00 -22.03
C SER A 218 -0.59 -39.20 -23.46
N GLY A 219 0.35 -39.41 -24.41
CA GLY A 219 0.02 -39.86 -25.77
C GLY A 219 1.25 -40.21 -26.61
N SER A 220 1.60 -41.50 -26.68
CA SER A 220 2.69 -41.99 -27.53
C SER A 220 2.27 -42.10 -29.00
N GLY A 221 3.16 -41.75 -29.93
CA GLY A 221 2.95 -42.00 -31.37
C GLY A 221 4.20 -41.70 -32.21
N SER A 222 4.81 -42.75 -32.78
CA SER A 222 5.95 -42.63 -33.70
C SER A 222 5.48 -42.35 -35.13
N GLY A 223 6.17 -41.49 -35.88
CA GLY A 223 5.88 -41.25 -37.30
C GLY A 223 6.94 -40.40 -38.01
N SER A 224 7.67 -41.00 -38.94
CA SER A 224 8.69 -40.35 -39.78
C SER A 224 8.06 -39.70 -41.02
N GLY A 225 8.51 -38.52 -41.47
CA GLY A 225 7.99 -37.94 -42.72
C GLY A 225 8.46 -36.54 -43.14
N SER A 226 9.60 -36.48 -43.83
CA SER A 226 10.01 -35.57 -44.92
C SER A 226 9.30 -34.22 -45.21
N ALA A 227 10.15 -33.18 -45.30
CA ALA A 227 10.33 -32.27 -46.46
C ALA A 227 9.30 -31.15 -46.82
N SER A 228 9.76 -29.91 -46.55
CA SER A 228 10.00 -28.82 -47.55
C SER A 228 8.87 -27.90 -48.06
N THR A 229 9.17 -26.57 -48.03
CA THR A 229 8.64 -25.46 -48.89
C THR A 229 7.11 -25.24 -48.89
N SER A 230 6.51 -24.10 -48.52
CA SER A 230 6.76 -22.67 -48.85
C SER A 230 5.49 -21.87 -48.37
N THR A 231 5.26 -20.56 -48.49
CA THR A 231 5.89 -19.39 -49.15
C THR A 231 5.71 -18.14 -48.23
N LEU A 232 6.29 -16.98 -48.57
CA LEU A 232 6.06 -15.70 -47.88
C LEU A 232 4.65 -15.11 -48.13
N SER A 233 4.11 -14.38 -47.15
CA SER A 233 3.60 -13.01 -47.38
C SER A 233 3.36 -12.21 -46.09
N SER A 234 3.47 -10.90 -46.22
CA SER A 234 3.51 -9.90 -45.15
C SER A 234 2.18 -9.18 -44.89
N ASN A 235 1.99 -8.72 -43.65
CA ASN A 235 1.37 -7.46 -43.17
C ASN A 235 0.71 -6.52 -44.20
N PRO A 236 -0.40 -5.79 -43.85
CA PRO A 236 -0.38 -4.93 -42.66
C PRO A 236 -1.71 -4.62 -41.91
N VAL A 237 -1.53 -3.83 -40.84
CA VAL A 237 -2.52 -3.12 -40.01
C VAL A 237 -3.31 -2.07 -40.81
N PRO A 238 -4.57 -1.77 -40.43
CA PRO A 238 -5.05 -0.39 -40.45
C PRO A 238 -5.63 0.10 -39.11
N ALA A 239 -5.73 1.43 -38.98
CA ALA A 239 -5.91 2.15 -37.71
C ALA A 239 -7.38 2.47 -37.34
N THR A 240 -7.52 3.07 -36.16
CA THR A 240 -8.72 3.69 -35.56
C THR A 240 -9.46 4.64 -36.51
N PRO A 241 -10.79 4.79 -36.32
CA PRO A 241 -11.27 6.09 -35.86
C PRO A 241 -12.44 6.06 -34.85
N SER A 242 -12.64 7.19 -34.17
CA SER A 242 -13.81 7.54 -33.36
C SER A 242 -14.50 8.78 -34.00
N PRO A 243 -15.63 9.33 -33.50
CA PRO A 243 -16.70 8.79 -32.65
C PRO A 243 -18.14 9.07 -33.18
N SER A 244 -19.18 8.36 -32.71
CA SER A 244 -20.57 8.89 -32.75
C SER A 244 -21.57 8.19 -31.79
N THR A 245 -22.08 8.98 -30.84
CA THR A 245 -23.46 9.03 -30.28
C THR A 245 -24.36 7.77 -30.09
N SER A 246 -24.85 7.66 -28.85
CA SER A 246 -26.20 7.23 -28.41
C SER A 246 -26.74 5.83 -28.73
N ASN A 247 -27.01 5.04 -27.68
CA ASN A 247 -28.41 4.80 -27.27
C ASN A 247 -28.57 4.24 -25.83
N SER A 248 -29.75 4.45 -25.24
CA SER A 248 -30.08 4.09 -23.86
C SER A 248 -30.43 2.62 -23.66
N ALA A 249 -30.03 2.03 -22.52
CA ALA A 249 -30.61 0.79 -22.00
C ALA A 249 -30.68 0.80 -20.46
N LYS A 250 -31.70 0.13 -19.91
CA LYS A 250 -32.23 0.30 -18.55
C LYS A 250 -32.22 -1.03 -17.78
N ARG A 251 -31.60 -1.09 -16.59
CA ARG A 251 -31.71 -2.13 -15.53
C ARG A 251 -31.19 -1.50 -14.22
N LYS A 252 -32.06 -1.08 -13.30
CA LYS A 252 -32.73 -1.83 -12.21
C LYS A 252 -31.74 -2.27 -11.11
N ALA A 253 -31.79 -1.57 -9.98
CA ALA A 253 -31.07 -1.87 -8.75
C ALA A 253 -31.87 -2.81 -7.82
N THR A 254 -31.19 -3.37 -6.82
CA THR A 254 -31.74 -4.15 -5.69
C THR A 254 -31.12 -3.65 -4.38
N ASP A 255 -31.89 -3.71 -3.30
CA ASP A 255 -31.67 -2.99 -2.04
C ASP A 255 -30.46 -3.42 -1.20
N PRO A 256 -29.95 -2.53 -0.31
CA PRO A 256 -29.01 -2.89 0.76
C PRO A 256 -29.71 -3.33 2.07
N ALA A 257 -29.04 -4.19 2.83
CA ALA A 257 -29.45 -4.66 4.16
C ALA A 257 -28.99 -3.70 5.30
N PRO A 258 -29.51 -3.83 6.54
CA PRO A 258 -29.73 -2.68 7.42
C PRO A 258 -28.62 -2.33 8.43
N PHE A 259 -28.68 -1.09 8.90
CA PHE A 259 -27.92 -0.54 10.03
C PHE A 259 -28.48 -1.00 11.39
N MET A 260 -27.61 -1.06 12.42
CA MET A 260 -27.98 -1.05 13.85
C MET A 260 -27.32 0.14 14.56
N PRO A 261 -27.92 0.69 15.65
CA PRO A 261 -27.66 2.06 16.09
C PRO A 261 -26.59 2.20 17.18
N ALA A 262 -26.05 3.41 17.30
CA ALA A 262 -25.17 3.81 18.41
C ALA A 262 -25.96 4.34 19.62
N SER A 263 -25.43 4.09 20.83
CA SER A 263 -26.10 4.35 22.11
C SER A 263 -26.15 5.83 22.52
N GLN A 264 -27.25 6.17 23.20
CA GLN A 264 -27.38 7.12 24.32
C GLN A 264 -26.54 8.42 24.28
N ARG A 265 -27.22 9.54 24.04
CA ARG A 265 -26.72 10.90 24.31
C ARG A 265 -27.43 11.48 25.54
N LEU A 266 -26.68 11.93 26.53
CA LEU A 266 -27.21 12.62 27.72
C LEU A 266 -27.86 13.97 27.31
N LYS A 267 -29.04 14.27 27.87
CA LYS A 267 -29.65 15.59 27.76
C LYS A 267 -28.96 16.57 28.71
N LEU A 268 -28.66 17.76 28.21
CA LEU A 268 -28.47 18.94 29.04
C LEU A 268 -29.32 20.07 28.44
N GLU A 269 -30.39 20.44 29.13
CA GLU A 269 -31.25 21.56 28.75
C GLU A 269 -30.63 22.86 29.29
N ASN A 270 -30.49 23.87 28.44
CA ASN A 270 -30.22 25.24 28.87
C ASN A 270 -31.20 26.19 28.17
N ARG A 271 -31.97 26.91 28.98
CA ARG A 271 -32.80 28.03 28.52
C ARG A 271 -31.89 29.23 28.30
N ALA A 272 -31.92 29.83 27.11
CA ALA A 272 -31.33 31.13 26.84
C ALA A 272 -32.46 32.12 26.53
N SER A 273 -32.43 33.26 27.21
CA SER A 273 -33.40 34.35 27.07
C SER A 273 -33.11 35.20 25.83
N ASP A 274 -34.16 35.78 25.26
CA ASP A 274 -34.12 36.59 24.04
C ASP A 274 -33.49 37.98 24.28
N ALA A 275 -32.41 38.31 23.55
CA ALA A 275 -31.90 39.67 23.34
C ALA A 275 -30.87 39.69 22.19
N ARG A 276 -31.11 40.53 21.16
CA ARG A 276 -30.10 40.90 20.14
C ARG A 276 -29.32 42.15 20.55
N PRO A 277 -28.10 42.31 20.02
CA PRO A 277 -27.86 43.43 19.12
C PRO A 277 -27.18 43.01 17.80
N ALA A 278 -27.03 43.99 16.89
CA ALA A 278 -26.44 43.83 15.56
C ALA A 278 -24.91 44.00 15.57
N ASP A 279 -24.32 43.83 14.38
CA ASP A 279 -22.90 43.99 14.03
C ASP A 279 -21.95 43.00 14.71
N THR A 280 -21.59 41.95 13.96
CA THR A 280 -20.57 40.97 14.33
C THR A 280 -19.50 40.92 13.25
N GLU A 281 -18.28 41.31 13.61
CA GLU A 281 -17.08 41.05 12.82
C GLU A 281 -16.89 39.54 12.60
N PRO A 282 -16.14 39.11 11.55
CA PRO A 282 -15.93 37.68 11.31
C PRO A 282 -15.27 37.01 12.51
N ASN A 283 -15.88 35.93 13.01
CA ASN A 283 -15.33 35.12 14.11
C ASN A 283 -13.96 34.55 13.71
N VAL A 284 -12.89 35.18 14.20
CA VAL A 284 -11.53 34.68 14.11
C VAL A 284 -11.38 33.52 15.08
N ILE A 285 -11.40 32.29 14.57
CA ILE A 285 -11.06 31.11 15.35
C ILE A 285 -9.53 31.02 15.39
N VAL A 286 -8.94 31.55 16.47
CA VAL A 286 -7.54 31.30 16.80
C VAL A 286 -7.43 29.85 17.28
N LEU A 287 -6.49 29.10 16.69
CA LEU A 287 -6.09 27.78 17.15
C LEU A 287 -4.69 27.92 17.76
N ASP A 288 -4.58 27.65 19.05
CA ASP A 288 -3.31 27.55 19.78
C ASP A 288 -2.55 26.23 19.45
#